data_AF-A0A9R0W0C3-F1
#
_entry.id   AF-A0A9R0W0C3-F1
#
_cell.length_a   1.000
_cell.length_b   1.000
_cell.length_c   1.000
_cell.angle_alpha   90.00
_cell.angle_beta   90.00
_cell.angle_gamma   90.00
#
_symmetry.space_group_name_H-M   'P 1'
#
loop_
_entity.id
_entity.type
_entity.pdbx_description
1 polymer ?
#
loop_
_entity_poly.entity_id
_entity_poly.type
_entity_poly.pdbx_seq_one_letter_code
_entity_poly.pdbx_strand_id
1 'polypeptide(L)'
;MAHHRRRSCLRRVLTIAGGVSAGLLLLAGGHTYAHGQLFSPGLLPLGLGADCSPSFAPPPFAPPPFAPPPFALSPLPPYLLSDLEADASPPQPEANLPRRLLPIHRSPPCLPSNSESGADRSPPQHDDADAVLLPDWEVLVLTDAEPGAKATCAFQGGASSPASALGRLPGSGRHAYICPMPEPARSLQPLQAPVLLPTSASSADCPGRALLNWTGRIAFSSASLDSGHVLVFAKGVNHVAGGVQCLYRYCGETHAVVASFPAITSVQQVTRCPAPPIHLNSRNTEFRVTVAATGEDPIPTLVTYRPWQSESGLPVAPEKNLICACTMIHNVSKFLREWVLYHAAVGVDHFILYDNGSKDDLADQVAQLRSAGISISTVPWPWIKMQEAGFSHCAATHQSSCKWMAFIDVDEFVFSPNWERSEKPSKSMLEAIVQVDPDVGQVHLWCFDFGPSGQTSHPQEGVIQGYTCRLKRFLRHKSLVLLAAVDHSLENAIHHFTLKAGFKSIRSMQARVNHYKYQAWTEFKHKFKRRVSAYVADWRDPINLESADRAPGLGVDGVEPVDWAQRYCDIKDNLLQKLSSRWFGNGLGSPGSQDT
;
A
#
# COMPACT_ATOMS: atom_id res chain seq x y z
N MET A 1 19.71 -19.40 -77.00
CA MET A 1 20.88 -18.58 -76.62
C MET A 1 20.92 -18.62 -75.09
N ALA A 2 21.93 -19.16 -74.39
CA ALA A 2 23.38 -18.86 -74.38
C ALA A 2 23.67 -17.49 -73.74
N HIS A 3 24.58 -17.32 -72.75
CA HIS A 3 25.29 -18.26 -71.85
C HIS A 3 25.86 -17.45 -70.63
N HIS A 4 26.48 -17.93 -69.54
CA HIS A 4 27.16 -19.18 -69.10
C HIS A 4 26.40 -19.83 -67.88
N ARG A 5 26.78 -20.85 -67.08
CA ARG A 5 28.03 -21.59 -66.67
C ARG A 5 28.93 -20.85 -65.64
N ARG A 6 29.58 -21.48 -64.64
CA ARG A 6 29.79 -22.90 -64.18
C ARG A 6 30.02 -22.94 -62.63
N ARG A 7 29.62 -24.00 -61.88
CA ARG A 7 30.43 -25.14 -61.30
C ARG A 7 31.74 -24.73 -60.59
N SER A 8 32.23 -25.32 -59.47
CA SER A 8 32.00 -26.61 -58.74
C SER A 8 32.69 -26.51 -57.33
N CYS A 9 32.68 -27.44 -56.34
CA CYS A 9 31.89 -28.61 -55.85
C CYS A 9 32.68 -29.27 -54.66
N LEU A 10 32.20 -30.39 -54.06
CA LEU A 10 32.90 -31.31 -53.10
C LEU A 10 33.12 -30.78 -51.64
N ARG A 11 33.11 -31.57 -50.54
CA ARG A 11 32.55 -32.92 -50.20
C ARG A 11 32.65 -33.20 -48.67
N ARG A 12 31.68 -33.93 -48.08
CA ARG A 12 31.81 -34.83 -46.87
C ARG A 12 32.16 -34.18 -45.49
N VAL A 13 31.89 -34.78 -44.31
CA VAL A 13 30.80 -35.70 -43.82
C VAL A 13 30.85 -35.80 -42.26
N LEU A 14 29.77 -36.29 -41.62
CA LEU A 14 29.64 -36.78 -40.22
C LEU A 14 29.46 -35.76 -39.05
N THR A 15 28.20 -35.62 -38.63
CA THR A 15 27.64 -35.82 -37.26
C THR A 15 28.46 -35.52 -35.99
N ILE A 16 27.91 -34.70 -35.07
CA ILE A 16 27.53 -35.06 -33.67
C ILE A 16 26.69 -33.92 -33.01
N ALA A 17 26.03 -34.23 -31.88
CA ALA A 17 24.94 -33.51 -31.25
C ALA A 17 25.22 -32.08 -30.73
N GLY A 18 24.15 -31.30 -30.58
CA GLY A 18 24.10 -30.01 -29.88
C GLY A 18 22.69 -29.43 -29.86
N GLY A 19 21.97 -29.56 -28.74
CA GLY A 19 20.62 -29.02 -28.58
C GLY A 19 20.65 -27.56 -28.10
N VAL A 20 19.78 -26.70 -28.66
CA VAL A 20 19.61 -25.31 -28.22
C VAL A 20 18.13 -25.01 -28.04
N SER A 21 17.72 -24.77 -26.80
CA SER A 21 16.38 -24.25 -26.47
C SER A 21 16.38 -22.74 -26.64
N ALA A 22 15.63 -22.22 -27.61
CA ALA A 22 15.33 -20.79 -27.68
C ALA A 22 14.27 -20.44 -26.61
N GLY A 23 14.56 -19.45 -25.77
CA GLY A 23 13.65 -18.99 -24.72
C GLY A 23 12.46 -18.20 -25.30
N LEU A 24 11.31 -18.31 -24.65
CA LEU A 24 10.12 -17.52 -24.97
C LEU A 24 9.75 -16.66 -23.75
N LEU A 25 9.76 -15.33 -23.90
CA LEU A 25 9.17 -14.43 -22.91
C LEU A 25 7.65 -14.61 -22.93
N LEU A 26 7.05 -14.84 -21.75
CA LEU A 26 5.61 -14.76 -21.56
C LEU A 26 5.31 -13.79 -20.41
N LEU A 27 4.61 -12.71 -20.74
CA LEU A 27 4.08 -11.74 -19.80
C LEU A 27 2.86 -12.34 -19.10
N ALA A 28 2.83 -12.30 -17.76
CA ALA A 28 1.72 -12.82 -16.98
C ALA A 28 0.50 -11.88 -17.08
N GLY A 29 -0.50 -12.28 -17.87
CA GLY A 29 -1.81 -11.62 -17.92
C GLY A 29 -2.64 -11.89 -16.67
N GLY A 30 -3.52 -10.94 -16.31
CA GLY A 30 -4.37 -11.07 -15.12
C GLY A 30 -5.48 -12.12 -15.28
N HIS A 31 -5.69 -12.96 -14.27
CA HIS A 31 -6.77 -13.95 -14.25
C HIS A 31 -8.08 -13.36 -13.73
N THR A 32 -9.07 -13.21 -14.61
CA THR A 32 -10.47 -12.95 -14.27
C THR A 32 -11.22 -14.28 -14.09
N TYR A 33 -11.55 -14.64 -12.84
CA TYR A 33 -12.40 -15.80 -12.56
C TYR A 33 -13.88 -15.48 -12.78
N ALA A 34 -14.47 -16.08 -13.81
CA ALA A 34 -15.92 -16.11 -14.03
C ALA A 34 -16.44 -17.54 -13.86
N HIS A 35 -17.30 -17.76 -12.86
CA HIS A 35 -17.96 -19.05 -12.66
C HIS A 35 -19.09 -19.23 -13.69
N GLY A 36 -18.86 -20.08 -14.70
CA GLY A 36 -19.91 -20.64 -15.54
C GLY A 36 -20.36 -22.00 -14.99
N GLN A 37 -21.62 -22.14 -14.60
CA GLN A 37 -22.25 -23.45 -14.43
C GLN A 37 -22.73 -23.96 -15.80
N LEU A 38 -22.43 -25.22 -16.11
CA LEU A 38 -22.99 -25.95 -17.25
C LEU A 38 -23.40 -27.35 -16.79
N PHE A 39 -24.61 -27.77 -17.17
CA PHE A 39 -25.17 -29.09 -16.89
C PHE A 39 -24.83 -30.10 -17.99
N SER A 40 -24.91 -31.38 -17.63
CA SER A 40 -24.59 -32.54 -18.48
C SER A 40 -25.57 -32.77 -19.65
N PRO A 41 -25.20 -33.68 -20.56
CA PRO A 41 -25.87 -34.99 -20.58
C PRO A 41 -24.84 -36.16 -20.53
N GLY A 42 -25.20 -37.40 -20.17
CA GLY A 42 -26.49 -37.94 -19.72
C GLY A 42 -26.64 -39.41 -20.16
N LEU A 43 -27.29 -40.27 -19.37
CA LEU A 43 -27.77 -41.61 -19.78
C LEU A 43 -28.76 -42.20 -18.76
N LEU A 44 -29.60 -43.14 -19.21
CA LEU A 44 -30.74 -43.78 -18.54
C LEU A 44 -30.37 -45.25 -18.16
N PRO A 45 -31.10 -46.01 -17.28
CA PRO A 45 -32.53 -46.32 -17.49
C PRO A 45 -33.47 -46.67 -16.30
N LEU A 46 -34.78 -46.64 -16.61
CA LEU A 46 -35.91 -47.47 -16.11
C LEU A 46 -36.40 -47.40 -14.64
N GLY A 47 -37.68 -47.02 -14.49
CA GLY A 47 -38.55 -47.14 -13.31
C GLY A 47 -40.01 -46.80 -13.69
N LEU A 48 -41.03 -47.31 -12.99
CA LEU A 48 -42.45 -47.28 -13.41
C LEU A 48 -43.40 -46.59 -12.41
N GLY A 49 -44.51 -46.03 -12.90
CA GLY A 49 -45.61 -45.34 -12.17
C GLY A 49 -45.78 -43.88 -12.62
N ALA A 50 -46.92 -43.42 -13.18
CA ALA A 50 -48.30 -43.35 -12.66
C ALA A 50 -48.44 -42.35 -11.48
N ASP A 51 -49.32 -41.34 -11.48
CA ASP A 51 -50.44 -41.04 -12.40
C ASP A 51 -50.88 -39.55 -12.43
N CYS A 52 -51.66 -39.19 -13.47
CA CYS A 52 -52.59 -38.04 -13.58
C CYS A 52 -52.14 -36.55 -13.58
N SER A 53 -53.00 -35.74 -14.21
CA SER A 53 -52.86 -34.31 -14.63
C SER A 53 -53.70 -33.37 -13.71
N PRO A 54 -53.89 -32.02 -13.93
CA PRO A 54 -53.79 -31.25 -15.18
C PRO A 54 -53.09 -29.87 -15.13
N SER A 55 -52.97 -29.27 -16.33
CA SER A 55 -52.30 -28.01 -16.65
C SER A 55 -53.08 -26.73 -16.26
N PHE A 56 -52.34 -25.64 -16.08
CA PHE A 56 -52.74 -24.29 -16.51
C PHE A 56 -51.52 -23.54 -17.06
N ALA A 57 -51.69 -22.78 -18.15
CA ALA A 57 -50.61 -22.04 -18.80
C ALA A 57 -51.10 -20.67 -19.36
N PRO A 58 -50.43 -19.55 -19.05
CA PRO A 58 -50.64 -18.26 -19.70
C PRO A 58 -49.72 -18.06 -20.94
N PRO A 59 -50.06 -17.17 -21.88
CA PRO A 59 -49.37 -17.02 -23.17
C PRO A 59 -48.07 -16.18 -23.10
N PRO A 60 -47.15 -16.32 -24.09
CA PRO A 60 -45.91 -15.56 -24.16
C PRO A 60 -46.11 -14.12 -24.68
N PHE A 61 -45.38 -13.17 -24.09
CA PHE A 61 -45.22 -11.82 -24.62
C PHE A 61 -43.91 -11.68 -25.41
N ALA A 62 -43.98 -11.07 -26.59
CA ALA A 62 -42.82 -10.77 -27.43
C ALA A 62 -42.40 -9.29 -27.31
N PRO A 63 -41.09 -8.96 -27.29
CA PRO A 63 -40.60 -7.58 -27.32
C PRO A 63 -40.56 -7.02 -28.76
N PRO A 64 -40.80 -5.70 -28.96
CA PRO A 64 -40.73 -5.06 -30.27
C PRO A 64 -39.28 -4.72 -30.70
N PRO A 65 -39.00 -4.65 -32.02
CA PRO A 65 -37.70 -4.24 -32.54
C PRO A 65 -37.58 -2.71 -32.68
N PHE A 66 -36.40 -2.16 -32.37
CA PHE A 66 -36.01 -0.81 -32.78
C PHE A 66 -34.55 -0.80 -33.24
N ALA A 67 -34.30 -0.28 -34.44
CA ALA A 67 -32.97 -0.04 -34.99
C ALA A 67 -32.73 1.48 -35.11
N PRO A 68 -31.50 1.98 -34.90
CA PRO A 68 -31.19 3.39 -35.08
C PRO A 68 -31.03 3.76 -36.57
N PRO A 69 -31.41 4.98 -36.99
CA PRO A 69 -31.17 5.46 -38.35
C PRO A 69 -29.71 5.91 -38.55
N PRO A 70 -29.15 5.79 -39.77
CA PRO A 70 -27.88 6.40 -40.12
C PRO A 70 -28.04 7.90 -40.40
N PHE A 71 -27.03 8.70 -40.06
CA PHE A 71 -26.88 10.07 -40.58
C PHE A 71 -25.54 10.25 -41.28
N ALA A 72 -25.56 10.99 -42.39
CA ALA A 72 -24.49 11.01 -43.38
C ALA A 72 -23.51 12.18 -43.17
N LEU A 73 -22.28 11.96 -43.65
CA LEU A 73 -21.31 13.03 -43.84
C LEU A 73 -21.72 13.94 -45.01
N SER A 74 -21.53 15.24 -44.88
CA SER A 74 -21.52 16.23 -45.98
C SER A 74 -20.73 17.47 -45.56
N PRO A 75 -20.16 18.24 -46.51
CA PRO A 75 -18.90 18.96 -46.25
C PRO A 75 -19.03 20.48 -45.97
N LEU A 76 -17.93 21.06 -45.49
CA LEU A 76 -17.74 22.51 -45.32
C LEU A 76 -17.50 23.23 -46.66
N PRO A 77 -17.98 24.48 -46.83
CA PRO A 77 -17.61 25.35 -47.96
C PRO A 77 -16.29 26.13 -47.71
N PRO A 78 -15.60 26.66 -48.76
CA PRO A 78 -14.29 27.30 -48.65
C PRO A 78 -14.26 28.83 -48.96
N TYR A 79 -13.06 29.42 -48.82
CA TYR A 79 -12.64 30.81 -49.17
C TYR A 79 -13.05 31.93 -48.18
N LEU A 80 -12.36 33.09 -48.08
CA LEU A 80 -11.25 33.67 -48.88
C LEU A 80 -10.26 34.49 -47.99
N LEU A 81 -9.16 34.99 -48.60
CA LEU A 81 -8.02 35.80 -48.08
C LEU A 81 -8.41 36.97 -47.11
N SER A 82 -7.51 37.53 -46.27
CA SER A 82 -6.20 38.10 -46.66
C SER A 82 -5.12 38.23 -45.57
N ASP A 83 -3.93 38.57 -46.05
CA ASP A 83 -2.60 38.53 -45.43
C ASP A 83 -2.29 39.64 -44.41
N LEU A 84 -1.26 39.40 -43.58
CA LEU A 84 -0.20 40.38 -43.31
C LEU A 84 1.07 39.69 -42.77
N GLU A 85 2.22 40.00 -43.36
CA GLU A 85 3.52 39.42 -43.01
C GLU A 85 4.21 40.17 -41.86
N ALA A 86 5.00 39.47 -41.06
CA ALA A 86 6.08 40.04 -40.25
C ALA A 86 7.15 38.97 -39.93
N ASP A 87 8.31 39.04 -40.60
CA ASP A 87 9.45 38.13 -40.40
C ASP A 87 10.37 38.62 -39.26
N ALA A 88 10.84 37.70 -38.41
CA ALA A 88 11.81 37.96 -37.34
C ALA A 88 12.46 36.65 -36.84
N SER A 89 13.67 36.36 -37.31
CA SER A 89 14.49 35.23 -36.80
C SER A 89 15.14 35.51 -35.43
N PRO A 90 15.40 34.47 -34.59
CA PRO A 90 15.90 34.64 -33.23
C PRO A 90 17.44 34.84 -33.15
N PRO A 91 17.94 35.76 -32.29
CA PRO A 91 19.39 35.95 -32.09
C PRO A 91 19.97 35.16 -30.91
N GLN A 92 21.12 34.54 -31.16
CA GLN A 92 22.11 33.97 -30.22
C GLN A 92 23.49 34.03 -30.90
N PRO A 93 24.62 34.02 -30.17
CA PRO A 93 24.92 34.76 -28.94
C PRO A 93 26.24 35.55 -29.08
N GLU A 94 26.52 36.51 -28.19
CA GLU A 94 27.90 37.01 -28.00
C GLU A 94 28.26 37.20 -26.51
N ALA A 95 29.57 37.16 -26.23
CA ALA A 95 30.13 37.05 -24.88
C ALA A 95 30.70 38.38 -24.36
N ASN A 96 30.94 38.44 -23.05
CA ASN A 96 31.88 39.41 -22.48
C ASN A 96 32.62 38.84 -21.26
N LEU A 97 33.82 39.37 -20.98
CA LEU A 97 34.88 38.70 -20.21
C LEU A 97 34.93 39.14 -18.70
N PRO A 98 35.83 38.59 -17.85
CA PRO A 98 35.48 38.25 -16.48
C PRO A 98 35.76 39.34 -15.42
N ARG A 99 35.07 39.22 -14.27
CA ARG A 99 35.49 39.87 -13.02
C ARG A 99 36.40 38.97 -12.20
N ARG A 100 37.58 39.49 -11.82
CA ARG A 100 38.43 38.91 -10.77
C ARG A 100 37.72 38.98 -9.41
N LEU A 101 37.81 37.90 -8.63
CA LEU A 101 37.81 37.95 -7.17
C LEU A 101 38.97 37.10 -6.63
N LEU A 102 39.37 37.38 -5.38
CA LEU A 102 40.65 36.97 -4.79
C LEU A 102 40.58 35.57 -4.11
N PRO A 103 41.73 34.90 -3.89
CA PRO A 103 41.74 33.49 -3.52
C PRO A 103 41.33 33.23 -2.07
N ILE A 104 40.55 32.17 -1.86
CA ILE A 104 40.33 31.55 -0.55
C ILE A 104 41.45 30.54 -0.30
N HIS A 105 41.97 30.49 0.93
CA HIS A 105 43.06 29.58 1.32
C HIS A 105 42.71 28.11 1.07
N ARG A 106 43.63 27.39 0.42
CA ARG A 106 43.68 25.92 0.43
C ARG A 106 44.69 25.47 1.48
N SER A 107 44.23 24.74 2.49
CA SER A 107 45.09 23.83 3.25
C SER A 107 45.45 22.62 2.39
N PRO A 108 46.64 22.00 2.56
CA PRO A 108 47.02 20.83 1.78
C PRO A 108 46.21 19.58 2.22
N PRO A 109 45.80 18.70 1.30
CA PRO A 109 45.27 17.39 1.66
C PRO A 109 46.41 16.47 2.13
N CYS A 110 46.23 15.82 3.29
CA CYS A 110 47.15 14.78 3.74
C CYS A 110 46.98 13.52 2.88
N LEU A 111 48.07 13.06 2.26
CA LEU A 111 48.12 11.77 1.57
C LEU A 111 48.23 10.63 2.60
N PRO A 112 47.39 9.58 2.53
CA PRO A 112 47.65 8.32 3.23
C PRO A 112 48.92 7.65 2.69
N SER A 113 49.71 7.04 3.57
CA SER A 113 50.94 6.31 3.20
C SER A 113 50.64 4.91 2.66
N ASN A 114 51.31 4.52 1.56
CA ASN A 114 51.18 3.18 0.97
C ASN A 114 52.03 2.14 1.69
N SER A 115 51.37 1.25 2.44
CA SER A 115 51.85 -0.02 3.00
C SER A 115 50.62 -0.76 3.56
N GLU A 116 50.30 -2.01 3.24
CA GLU A 116 51.05 -3.06 2.53
C GLU A 116 50.14 -3.94 1.63
N SER A 117 50.79 -4.85 0.90
CA SER A 117 50.22 -5.82 -0.04
C SER A 117 49.34 -6.92 0.57
N GLY A 118 48.49 -7.54 -0.26
CA GLY A 118 48.33 -9.01 -0.24
C GLY A 118 46.98 -9.58 0.15
N ALA A 119 46.08 -9.64 -0.83
CA ALA A 119 45.02 -10.65 -0.99
C ALA A 119 44.40 -11.32 0.26
N ASP A 120 43.21 -10.83 0.63
CA ASP A 120 42.06 -11.73 0.79
C ASP A 120 40.86 -11.16 0.01
N ARG A 121 39.96 -12.02 -0.47
CA ARG A 121 38.66 -11.66 -1.03
C ARG A 121 37.57 -12.26 -0.17
N SER A 122 37.42 -11.70 1.03
CA SER A 122 36.24 -11.86 1.87
C SER A 122 34.96 -11.67 1.05
N PRO A 123 33.87 -12.39 1.36
CA PRO A 123 32.54 -12.02 0.89
C PRO A 123 32.23 -10.56 1.27
N PRO A 124 31.37 -9.86 0.52
CA PRO A 124 30.99 -8.49 0.88
C PRO A 124 30.44 -8.47 2.31
N GLN A 125 31.04 -7.63 3.17
CA GLN A 125 30.56 -7.45 4.53
C GLN A 125 29.11 -6.97 4.49
N HIS A 126 28.21 -7.79 5.03
CA HIS A 126 26.82 -7.39 5.28
C HIS A 126 26.79 -6.49 6.50
N ASP A 127 27.30 -5.25 6.34
CA ASP A 127 27.25 -4.22 7.35
C ASP A 127 25.80 -4.04 7.85
N ASP A 128 25.65 -4.03 9.17
CA ASP A 128 24.37 -3.88 9.87
C ASP A 128 23.78 -2.49 9.59
N ALA A 129 22.91 -2.41 8.58
CA ALA A 129 22.36 -1.15 8.12
C ALA A 129 21.24 -0.63 9.02
N ASP A 130 21.33 0.65 9.36
CA ASP A 130 20.32 1.40 10.11
C ASP A 130 19.63 2.47 9.27
N ALA A 131 19.88 2.51 7.96
CA ALA A 131 19.24 3.45 7.06
C ALA A 131 18.93 2.87 5.68
N VAL A 132 17.90 3.42 5.04
CA VAL A 132 17.53 3.12 3.65
C VAL A 132 17.19 4.38 2.87
N LEU A 133 17.76 4.50 1.68
CA LEU A 133 17.38 5.47 0.67
C LEU A 133 16.04 5.06 0.05
N LEU A 134 15.02 5.88 0.30
CA LEU A 134 13.70 5.79 -0.32
C LEU A 134 13.69 6.52 -1.69
N PRO A 135 12.63 6.34 -2.50
CA PRO A 135 12.27 7.29 -3.55
C PRO A 135 12.24 8.76 -3.10
N ASP A 136 12.18 9.68 -4.07
CA ASP A 136 12.19 11.14 -3.86
C ASP A 136 13.43 11.69 -3.12
N TRP A 137 14.50 10.87 -2.99
CA TRP A 137 15.74 11.17 -2.26
C TRP A 137 15.56 11.42 -0.76
N GLU A 138 14.50 10.87 -0.16
CA GLU A 138 14.34 10.82 1.30
C GLU A 138 15.12 9.61 1.87
N VAL A 139 15.97 9.80 2.89
CA VAL A 139 16.61 8.69 3.62
C VAL A 139 15.86 8.45 4.93
N LEU A 140 15.39 7.22 5.14
CA LEU A 140 14.89 6.77 6.44
C LEU A 140 16.08 6.31 7.29
N VAL A 141 16.21 6.85 8.51
CA VAL A 141 17.24 6.49 9.49
C VAL A 141 16.58 5.94 10.76
N LEU A 142 17.11 4.86 11.30
CA LEU A 142 16.68 4.22 12.53
C LEU A 142 17.68 4.48 13.67
N THR A 143 17.18 4.80 14.87
CA THR A 143 18.03 5.09 16.04
C THR A 143 17.35 4.73 17.36
N ASP A 144 18.11 4.17 18.31
CA ASP A 144 17.66 3.90 19.68
C ASP A 144 17.51 5.18 20.52
N ALA A 145 18.38 6.17 20.26
CA ALA A 145 18.31 7.47 20.90
C ALA A 145 17.24 8.36 20.27
N GLU A 146 16.61 9.21 21.09
CA GLU A 146 15.79 10.34 20.66
C GLU A 146 16.67 11.61 20.61
N PRO A 147 17.17 12.06 19.44
CA PRO A 147 17.91 13.33 19.29
C PRO A 147 17.03 14.59 19.45
N GLY A 148 16.12 14.58 20.43
CA GLY A 148 15.21 15.66 20.76
C GLY A 148 14.16 16.00 19.69
N ALA A 149 13.42 17.08 19.93
CA ALA A 149 12.38 17.57 19.02
C ALA A 149 12.91 18.27 17.75
N LYS A 150 14.23 18.50 17.66
CA LYS A 150 14.90 19.15 16.52
C LYS A 150 16.24 18.47 16.26
N ALA A 151 16.24 17.54 15.32
CA ALA A 151 17.44 16.87 14.82
C ALA A 151 17.78 17.35 13.40
N THR A 152 19.06 17.25 13.06
CA THR A 152 19.61 17.61 11.75
C THR A 152 20.34 16.39 11.19
N CYS A 153 20.09 16.05 9.93
CA CYS A 153 20.80 14.98 9.24
C CYS A 153 22.04 15.58 8.58
N ALA A 154 23.24 15.16 9.00
CA ALA A 154 24.50 15.50 8.35
C ALA A 154 24.86 14.42 7.32
N PHE A 155 25.17 14.83 6.10
CA PHE A 155 25.54 13.97 4.99
C PHE A 155 27.04 14.10 4.67
N GLN A 156 27.57 13.09 3.98
CA GLN A 156 28.92 13.14 3.41
C GLN A 156 29.09 14.42 2.56
N GLY A 157 30.30 15.00 2.57
CA GLY A 157 30.58 16.29 1.91
C GLY A 157 30.06 17.52 2.66
N GLY A 158 29.53 17.38 3.88
CA GLY A 158 29.16 18.50 4.75
C GLY A 158 27.79 19.14 4.44
N ALA A 159 27.01 18.55 3.53
CA ALA A 159 25.62 18.96 3.32
C ALA A 159 24.74 18.52 4.50
N SER A 160 23.64 19.23 4.77
CA SER A 160 22.73 18.89 5.86
C SER A 160 21.26 19.17 5.52
N SER A 161 20.34 18.45 6.17
CA SER A 161 18.89 18.70 6.13
C SER A 161 18.30 18.72 7.54
N PRO A 162 17.13 19.36 7.76
CA PRO A 162 16.27 19.02 8.90
C PRO A 162 15.94 17.52 8.89
N ALA A 163 15.76 16.94 10.07
CA ALA A 163 15.20 15.59 10.23
C ALA A 163 13.72 15.68 10.63
N SER A 164 12.86 14.89 9.99
CA SER A 164 11.45 14.75 10.37
C SER A 164 11.24 13.45 11.13
N ALA A 165 10.87 13.53 12.41
CA ALA A 165 10.56 12.33 13.21
C ALA A 165 9.25 11.69 12.76
N LEU A 166 9.23 10.36 12.65
CA LEU A 166 8.03 9.56 12.38
C LEU A 166 7.52 8.81 13.63
N GLY A 167 8.23 8.91 14.77
CA GLY A 167 7.98 8.10 15.96
C GLY A 167 8.73 6.77 15.94
N ARG A 168 8.30 5.81 16.76
CA ARG A 168 8.91 4.47 16.88
C ARG A 168 8.31 3.52 15.87
N LEU A 169 9.15 2.78 15.15
CA LEU A 169 8.66 1.75 14.23
C LEU A 169 8.20 0.49 14.98
N PRO A 170 7.17 -0.21 14.49
CA PRO A 170 6.79 -1.51 15.02
C PRO A 170 7.91 -2.56 14.83
N GLY A 171 7.89 -3.60 15.66
CA GLY A 171 8.90 -4.65 15.70
C GLY A 171 10.19 -4.26 16.41
N SER A 172 10.87 -3.21 15.94
CA SER A 172 12.16 -2.76 16.50
C SER A 172 12.02 -1.86 17.72
N GLY A 173 10.97 -1.03 17.80
CA GLY A 173 10.79 -0.01 18.83
C GLY A 173 11.76 1.19 18.74
N ARG A 174 12.59 1.21 17.69
CA ARG A 174 13.59 2.25 17.38
C ARG A 174 12.92 3.42 16.65
N HIS A 175 13.45 4.63 16.80
CA HIS A 175 12.91 5.84 16.19
C HIS A 175 13.23 5.91 14.71
N ALA A 176 12.23 6.24 13.90
CA ALA A 176 12.40 6.58 12.50
C ALA A 176 12.49 8.09 12.33
N TYR A 177 13.48 8.52 11.54
CA TYR A 177 13.62 9.89 11.05
C TYR A 177 13.75 9.89 9.53
N ILE A 178 13.08 10.83 8.87
CA ILE A 178 13.25 11.12 7.44
C ILE A 178 14.24 12.27 7.26
N CYS A 179 15.24 12.03 6.42
CA CYS A 179 16.33 12.93 6.07
C CYS A 179 16.31 13.21 4.56
N PRO A 180 15.73 14.34 4.08
CA PRO A 180 15.75 14.69 2.66
C PRO A 180 17.19 14.97 2.17
N MET A 181 17.75 14.10 1.32
CA MET A 181 19.14 14.21 0.87
C MET A 181 19.35 15.43 -0.03
N PRO A 182 20.20 16.41 0.36
CA PRO A 182 20.48 17.59 -0.45
C PRO A 182 21.23 17.24 -1.74
N GLU A 183 21.01 18.00 -2.81
CA GLU A 183 21.62 17.72 -4.13
C GLU A 183 23.15 17.55 -4.13
N PRO A 184 23.95 18.34 -3.39
CA PRO A 184 25.40 18.13 -3.31
C PRO A 184 25.84 16.78 -2.74
N ALA A 185 24.99 16.09 -1.95
CA ALA A 185 25.28 14.76 -1.42
C ALA A 185 24.91 13.64 -2.40
N ARG A 186 23.98 13.88 -3.33
CA ARG A 186 23.46 12.86 -4.28
C ARG A 186 24.49 12.40 -5.31
N SER A 187 25.50 13.23 -5.57
CA SER A 187 26.58 12.97 -6.53
C SER A 187 27.79 12.23 -5.92
N LEU A 188 27.87 12.12 -4.59
CA LEU A 188 28.94 11.39 -3.90
C LEU A 188 28.70 9.89 -4.01
N GLN A 189 29.78 9.12 -4.20
CA GLN A 189 29.73 7.66 -4.33
C GLN A 189 30.89 7.01 -3.57
N PRO A 190 30.65 5.89 -2.85
CA PRO A 190 29.33 5.30 -2.57
C PRO A 190 28.48 6.21 -1.68
N LEU A 191 27.15 6.22 -1.88
CA LEU A 191 26.23 6.94 -0.99
C LEU A 191 26.27 6.33 0.42
N GLN A 192 26.37 7.19 1.44
CA GLN A 192 26.48 6.81 2.85
C GLN A 192 25.26 7.29 3.65
N ALA A 193 24.92 6.57 4.71
CA ALA A 193 23.81 6.94 5.58
C ALA A 193 24.16 8.21 6.40
N PRO A 194 23.25 9.19 6.51
CA PRO A 194 23.52 10.42 7.24
C PRO A 194 23.59 10.20 8.75
N VAL A 195 24.35 11.03 9.45
CA VAL A 195 24.42 11.06 10.90
C VAL A 195 23.33 12.00 11.43
N LEU A 196 22.48 11.49 12.34
CA LEU A 196 21.54 12.34 13.09
C LEU A 196 22.29 13.09 14.19
N LEU A 197 22.28 14.42 14.10
CA LEU A 197 22.89 15.35 15.05
C LEU A 197 21.79 16.12 15.80
N PRO A 198 21.93 16.37 17.12
CA PRO A 198 21.17 17.42 17.79
C PRO A 198 21.52 18.79 17.19
N THR A 199 20.56 19.73 17.13
CA THR A 199 20.77 21.07 16.53
C THR A 199 21.94 21.92 17.05
N SER A 200 22.59 21.53 18.16
CA SER A 200 23.75 22.21 18.75
C SER A 200 25.12 21.66 18.33
N ALA A 201 25.18 20.54 17.58
CA ALA A 201 26.44 19.94 17.15
C ALA A 201 26.91 20.51 15.79
N SER A 202 28.10 21.12 15.77
CA SER A 202 28.80 21.44 14.53
C SER A 202 29.36 20.19 13.85
N SER A 203 29.73 20.32 12.57
CA SER A 203 30.09 19.23 11.66
C SER A 203 30.99 18.15 12.28
N ALA A 204 30.40 16.99 12.57
CA ALA A 204 31.16 15.76 12.80
C ALA A 204 31.65 15.21 11.46
N ASP A 205 32.89 14.72 11.44
CA ASP A 205 33.33 13.82 10.37
C ASP A 205 32.42 12.59 10.38
N CYS A 206 31.74 12.32 9.27
CA CYS A 206 30.72 11.28 9.22
C CYS A 206 31.39 9.94 8.91
N PRO A 207 31.50 8.98 9.86
CA PRO A 207 31.99 7.65 9.55
C PRO A 207 31.03 7.00 8.56
N GLY A 208 31.57 6.40 7.49
CA GLY A 208 30.78 5.82 6.41
C GLY A 208 29.90 4.68 6.92
N ARG A 209 28.60 4.96 7.08
CA ARG A 209 27.58 3.97 7.48
C ARG A 209 26.86 3.41 6.27
N ALA A 210 26.59 2.11 6.29
CA ALA A 210 25.87 1.42 5.23
C ALA A 210 24.46 2.00 5.02
N LEU A 211 24.13 2.23 3.75
CA LEU A 211 22.84 2.76 3.29
C LEU A 211 22.22 1.76 2.31
N LEU A 212 21.11 1.13 2.71
CA LEU A 212 20.36 0.27 1.81
C LEU A 212 19.59 1.11 0.78
N ASN A 213 19.14 0.50 -0.31
CA ASN A 213 18.35 1.16 -1.33
C ASN A 213 16.99 0.47 -1.48
N TRP A 214 15.89 1.20 -1.30
CA TRP A 214 14.52 0.68 -1.33
C TRP A 214 14.14 0.05 -2.68
N THR A 215 14.85 0.37 -3.77
CA THR A 215 14.66 -0.26 -5.08
C THR A 215 15.14 -1.72 -5.12
N GLY A 216 16.10 -2.11 -4.27
CA GLY A 216 16.64 -3.46 -4.16
C GLY A 216 15.77 -4.44 -3.36
N ARG A 217 16.34 -5.60 -3.00
CA ARG A 217 15.75 -6.54 -2.03
C ARG A 217 16.08 -6.07 -0.62
N ILE A 218 15.09 -6.08 0.28
CA ILE A 218 15.26 -5.57 1.65
C ILE A 218 14.27 -6.23 2.61
N ALA A 219 14.76 -6.67 3.77
CA ALA A 219 13.94 -6.97 4.94
C ALA A 219 13.80 -5.67 5.75
N PHE A 220 12.56 -5.25 6.01
CA PHE A 220 12.27 -3.87 6.44
C PHE A 220 11.52 -3.75 7.77
N SER A 221 10.70 -4.73 8.16
CA SER A 221 9.99 -4.71 9.44
C SER A 221 9.86 -6.10 10.06
N SER A 222 9.49 -6.16 11.34
CA SER A 222 9.18 -7.39 12.09
C SER A 222 7.90 -7.22 12.92
N ALA A 223 7.32 -8.33 13.36
CA ALA A 223 6.35 -8.34 14.45
C ALA A 223 6.54 -9.59 15.33
N SER A 224 6.51 -9.42 16.65
CA SER A 224 6.39 -10.52 17.61
C SER A 224 4.91 -10.89 17.74
N LEU A 225 4.60 -12.20 17.80
CA LEU A 225 3.24 -12.69 17.96
C LEU A 225 3.07 -13.41 19.31
N ASP A 226 1.86 -13.37 19.88
CA ASP A 226 1.49 -14.05 21.14
C ASP A 226 1.84 -15.55 21.14
N SER A 227 1.86 -16.17 19.96
CA SER A 227 2.30 -17.56 19.73
C SER A 227 3.81 -17.80 19.85
N GLY A 228 4.61 -16.81 20.23
CA GLY A 228 6.07 -16.83 20.25
C GLY A 228 6.74 -16.64 18.88
N HIS A 229 6.05 -16.90 17.76
CA HIS A 229 6.58 -16.71 16.41
C HIS A 229 6.92 -15.25 16.07
N VAL A 230 7.85 -15.08 15.13
CA VAL A 230 8.26 -13.78 14.59
C VAL A 230 7.79 -13.65 13.14
N LEU A 231 7.16 -12.56 12.77
CA LEU A 231 6.97 -12.18 11.37
C LEU A 231 8.17 -11.34 10.92
N VAL A 232 8.65 -11.61 9.71
CA VAL A 232 9.68 -10.82 9.01
C VAL A 232 9.08 -10.36 7.69
N PHE A 233 9.07 -9.04 7.48
CA PHE A 233 8.54 -8.40 6.28
C PHE A 233 9.69 -8.10 5.32
N ALA A 234 9.70 -8.74 4.16
CA ALA A 234 10.82 -8.70 3.22
C ALA A 234 10.37 -8.64 1.75
N LYS A 235 10.94 -7.67 1.03
CA LYS A 235 10.72 -7.46 -0.40
C LYS A 235 11.66 -8.33 -1.23
N GLY A 236 11.09 -9.10 -2.16
CA GLY A 236 11.83 -9.91 -3.14
C GLY A 236 12.00 -11.38 -2.77
N VAL A 237 11.11 -11.92 -1.93
CA VAL A 237 11.03 -13.34 -1.56
C VAL A 237 9.83 -13.98 -2.26
N ASN A 238 9.98 -14.35 -3.54
CA ASN A 238 8.88 -14.88 -4.34
C ASN A 238 9.05 -16.40 -4.59
N HIS A 239 8.12 -17.21 -4.06
CA HIS A 239 7.86 -18.62 -4.41
C HIS A 239 9.05 -19.46 -4.91
N VAL A 240 9.98 -19.80 -4.01
CA VAL A 240 11.19 -20.56 -4.34
C VAL A 240 10.99 -22.06 -4.10
N ALA A 241 11.25 -22.86 -5.14
CA ALA A 241 11.27 -24.32 -5.05
C ALA A 241 12.46 -24.80 -4.20
N GLY A 242 12.22 -25.00 -2.92
CA GLY A 242 13.23 -25.28 -1.88
C GLY A 242 12.89 -24.63 -0.54
N GLY A 243 12.05 -23.59 -0.54
CA GLY A 243 11.63 -22.88 0.66
C GLY A 243 12.57 -21.76 1.10
N VAL A 244 12.27 -21.17 2.26
CA VAL A 244 12.91 -19.97 2.82
C VAL A 244 13.47 -20.28 4.20
N GLN A 245 14.67 -19.79 4.49
CA GLN A 245 15.31 -19.86 5.80
C GLN A 245 15.23 -18.50 6.50
N CYS A 246 14.89 -18.52 7.80
CA CYS A 246 14.95 -17.39 8.71
C CYS A 246 16.30 -17.42 9.45
N LEU A 247 17.05 -16.32 9.38
CA LEU A 247 18.42 -16.19 9.89
C LEU A 247 18.47 -15.14 11.00
N TYR A 248 18.99 -15.52 12.16
CA TYR A 248 19.17 -14.66 13.33
C TYR A 248 20.65 -14.41 13.58
N ARG A 249 21.05 -13.15 13.73
CA ARG A 249 22.43 -12.73 14.04
C ARG A 249 22.44 -11.79 15.25
N TYR A 250 23.52 -11.75 16.02
CA TYR A 250 23.72 -10.67 17.00
C TYR A 250 24.02 -9.35 16.28
N CYS A 251 23.50 -8.23 16.81
CA CYS A 251 23.93 -6.90 16.38
C CYS A 251 25.38 -6.65 16.89
N GLY A 252 26.34 -6.45 15.98
CA GLY A 252 27.74 -6.11 16.31
C GLY A 252 28.80 -6.92 15.56
N GLU A 253 30.06 -6.55 15.76
CA GLU A 253 31.24 -6.87 14.93
C GLU A 253 31.44 -8.33 14.50
N THR A 254 30.94 -9.30 15.28
CA THR A 254 31.08 -10.73 14.92
C THR A 254 30.07 -11.20 13.87
N HIS A 255 28.94 -10.50 13.71
CA HIS A 255 27.80 -10.80 12.82
C HIS A 255 27.36 -12.29 12.78
N ALA A 256 27.68 -13.07 13.82
CA ALA A 256 27.58 -14.51 13.80
C ALA A 256 26.12 -14.97 13.73
N VAL A 257 25.83 -15.99 12.92
CA VAL A 257 24.51 -16.61 12.85
C VAL A 257 24.28 -17.40 14.14
N VAL A 258 23.38 -16.88 14.98
CA VAL A 258 22.98 -17.47 16.27
C VAL A 258 22.01 -18.62 16.05
N ALA A 259 21.12 -18.50 15.06
CA ALA A 259 20.18 -19.54 14.69
C ALA A 259 19.75 -19.42 13.22
N SER A 260 19.44 -20.56 12.61
CA SER A 260 18.79 -20.67 11.30
C SER A 260 17.63 -21.65 11.41
N PHE A 261 16.47 -21.29 10.88
CA PHE A 261 15.29 -22.15 10.87
C PHE A 261 14.56 -22.09 9.52
N PRO A 262 13.94 -23.19 9.04
CA PRO A 262 12.99 -23.10 7.95
C PRO A 262 11.81 -22.20 8.35
N ALA A 263 11.36 -21.35 7.43
CA ALA A 263 10.14 -20.58 7.60
C ALA A 263 8.92 -21.49 7.68
N ILE A 264 7.98 -21.16 8.56
CA ILE A 264 6.70 -21.86 8.72
C ILE A 264 5.77 -21.55 7.54
N THR A 265 5.75 -20.27 7.12
CA THR A 265 5.12 -19.79 5.90
C THR A 265 5.96 -18.66 5.31
N SER A 266 5.98 -18.52 3.99
CA SER A 266 6.51 -17.33 3.30
C SER A 266 5.64 -17.05 2.08
N VAL A 267 4.83 -15.99 2.15
CA VAL A 267 3.82 -15.65 1.14
C VAL A 267 3.80 -14.14 0.91
N GLN A 268 3.68 -13.71 -0.34
CA GLN A 268 3.78 -12.31 -0.79
C GLN A 268 5.09 -11.60 -0.37
N GLN A 269 5.14 -11.09 0.85
CA GLN A 269 6.30 -10.44 1.48
C GLN A 269 6.43 -10.77 2.98
N VAL A 270 5.59 -11.69 3.49
CA VAL A 270 5.44 -11.98 4.92
C VAL A 270 5.98 -13.37 5.19
N THR A 271 7.07 -13.44 5.95
CA THR A 271 7.68 -14.71 6.37
C THR A 271 7.44 -14.94 7.85
N ARG A 272 6.86 -16.08 8.22
CA ARG A 272 6.62 -16.50 9.60
C ARG A 272 7.77 -17.42 10.05
N CYS A 273 8.55 -16.95 11.01
CA CYS A 273 9.74 -17.61 11.54
C CYS A 273 9.50 -18.16 12.95
N PRO A 274 10.07 -19.33 13.30
CA PRO A 274 10.28 -19.73 14.69
C PRO A 274 11.19 -18.71 15.40
N ALA A 275 10.90 -18.38 16.66
CA ALA A 275 11.79 -17.54 17.45
C ALA A 275 13.09 -18.26 17.83
N PRO A 276 14.21 -17.52 17.99
CA PRO A 276 15.48 -18.11 18.41
C PRO A 276 15.44 -18.57 19.88
N PRO A 277 16.25 -19.58 20.27
CA PRO A 277 16.30 -20.04 21.66
C PRO A 277 16.79 -18.94 22.60
N ILE A 278 15.93 -18.51 23.54
CA ILE A 278 16.23 -17.43 24.48
C ILE A 278 17.05 -18.01 25.65
N HIS A 279 18.38 -17.92 25.57
CA HIS A 279 19.24 -18.16 26.72
C HIS A 279 18.97 -17.12 27.83
N LEU A 280 19.02 -17.52 29.10
CA LEU A 280 18.55 -16.67 30.22
C LEU A 280 19.26 -15.32 30.33
N ASN A 281 20.52 -15.23 29.88
CA ASN A 281 21.32 -13.99 29.91
C ASN A 281 21.08 -13.09 28.68
N SER A 282 20.34 -13.55 27.67
CA SER A 282 20.08 -12.84 26.41
C SER A 282 18.69 -12.20 26.34
N ARG A 283 18.00 -12.04 27.48
CA ARG A 283 16.61 -11.53 27.57
C ARG A 283 16.40 -10.09 27.13
N ASN A 284 17.47 -9.29 27.01
CA ASN A 284 17.48 -7.95 26.44
C ASN A 284 18.34 -7.85 25.17
N THR A 285 18.84 -8.97 24.64
CA THR A 285 19.67 -8.95 23.44
C THR A 285 18.82 -8.70 22.21
N GLU A 286 19.21 -7.70 21.43
CA GLU A 286 18.66 -7.48 20.10
C GLU A 286 19.36 -8.39 19.08
N PHE A 287 18.56 -8.97 18.19
CA PHE A 287 19.01 -9.76 17.06
C PHE A 287 18.69 -9.03 15.76
N ARG A 288 19.61 -9.03 14.79
CA ARG A 288 19.24 -8.83 13.39
C ARG A 288 18.51 -10.07 12.91
N VAL A 289 17.43 -9.87 12.16
CA VAL A 289 16.72 -10.96 11.49
C VAL A 289 16.74 -10.72 10.00
N THR A 290 16.97 -11.77 9.22
CA THR A 290 16.72 -11.73 7.78
C THR A 290 16.21 -13.06 7.27
N VAL A 291 15.88 -13.11 5.99
CA VAL A 291 15.43 -14.29 5.27
C VAL A 291 16.32 -14.54 4.06
N ALA A 292 16.56 -15.81 3.77
CA ALA A 292 17.28 -16.28 2.58
C ALA A 292 16.39 -17.28 1.82
N ALA A 293 16.32 -17.12 0.50
CA ALA A 293 15.78 -18.15 -0.37
C ALA A 293 16.79 -19.31 -0.48
N THR A 294 16.30 -20.54 -0.66
CA THR A 294 17.17 -21.71 -0.79
C THR A 294 18.02 -21.60 -2.06
N GLY A 295 19.34 -21.51 -1.90
CA GLY A 295 20.30 -21.31 -2.99
C GLY A 295 20.62 -19.84 -3.31
N GLU A 296 20.16 -18.88 -2.49
CA GLU A 296 20.40 -17.45 -2.68
C GLU A 296 21.01 -16.78 -1.44
N ASP A 297 21.67 -15.65 -1.64
CA ASP A 297 22.24 -14.84 -0.56
C ASP A 297 21.15 -14.27 0.38
N PRO A 298 21.43 -14.15 1.69
CA PRO A 298 20.52 -13.50 2.65
C PRO A 298 20.19 -12.06 2.26
N ILE A 299 18.91 -11.69 2.39
CA ILE A 299 18.45 -10.35 2.01
C ILE A 299 19.06 -9.29 2.96
N PRO A 300 19.53 -8.12 2.46
CA PRO A 300 19.94 -7.01 3.30
C PRO A 300 18.82 -6.54 4.23
N THR A 301 19.13 -6.29 5.51
CA THR A 301 18.09 -6.13 6.54
C THR A 301 18.25 -4.87 7.40
N LEU A 302 17.14 -4.18 7.62
CA LEU A 302 16.94 -3.22 8.71
C LEU A 302 16.32 -3.88 9.94
N VAL A 303 15.84 -5.11 9.81
CA VAL A 303 14.98 -5.75 10.81
C VAL A 303 15.77 -6.15 12.03
N THR A 304 15.36 -5.59 13.16
CA THR A 304 15.74 -6.10 14.46
C THR A 304 14.58 -6.85 15.12
N TYR A 305 14.92 -7.69 16.08
CA TYR A 305 14.00 -8.44 16.92
C TYR A 305 14.54 -8.45 18.36
N ARG A 306 13.69 -8.08 19.30
CA ARG A 306 13.95 -8.19 20.74
C ARG A 306 12.95 -9.22 21.30
N PRO A 307 13.40 -10.29 21.97
CA PRO A 307 12.49 -11.27 22.55
C PRO A 307 11.50 -10.61 23.52
N TRP A 308 10.21 -10.90 23.36
CA TRP A 308 9.17 -10.27 24.17
C TRP A 308 9.23 -10.77 25.62
N GLN A 309 9.21 -9.85 26.58
CA GLN A 309 9.06 -10.20 28.00
C GLN A 309 7.58 -10.32 28.33
N SER A 310 7.10 -11.55 28.56
CA SER A 310 5.82 -11.73 29.23
C SER A 310 5.98 -11.30 30.69
N GLU A 311 5.47 -10.12 31.05
CA GLU A 311 5.31 -9.76 32.46
C GLU A 311 4.47 -10.84 33.15
N SER A 312 4.96 -11.36 34.28
CA SER A 312 4.39 -12.54 34.93
C SER A 312 3.23 -12.19 35.87
N GLY A 313 2.23 -11.50 35.32
CA GLY A 313 0.89 -11.40 35.89
C GLY A 313 -0.01 -12.54 35.39
N LEU A 314 -1.07 -12.85 36.14
CA LEU A 314 -2.15 -13.72 35.62
C LEU A 314 -2.83 -12.99 34.45
N PRO A 315 -2.85 -13.55 33.23
CA PRO A 315 -3.50 -12.90 32.09
C PRO A 315 -5.01 -13.02 32.22
N VAL A 316 -5.62 -12.07 32.94
CA VAL A 316 -6.99 -11.65 32.64
C VAL A 316 -6.92 -11.04 31.25
N ALA A 317 -7.15 -11.87 30.23
CA ALA A 317 -7.16 -11.43 28.85
C ALA A 317 -8.20 -10.31 28.73
N PRO A 318 -7.82 -9.08 28.34
CA PRO A 318 -8.75 -7.97 28.29
C PRO A 318 -9.88 -8.29 27.32
N GLU A 319 -11.08 -7.82 27.64
CA GLU A 319 -12.24 -8.01 26.77
C GLU A 319 -11.94 -7.41 25.40
N LYS A 320 -12.11 -8.21 24.35
CA LYS A 320 -11.73 -7.79 22.99
C LYS A 320 -12.73 -6.78 22.47
N ASN A 321 -12.21 -5.70 21.89
CA ASN A 321 -12.97 -4.83 21.01
C ASN A 321 -13.69 -5.69 19.96
N LEU A 322 -14.99 -5.53 19.84
CA LEU A 322 -15.84 -6.39 19.02
C LEU A 322 -15.55 -6.11 17.53
N ILE A 323 -15.43 -4.84 17.17
CA ILE A 323 -15.05 -4.41 15.81
C ILE A 323 -13.97 -3.33 15.89
N CYS A 324 -12.81 -3.62 15.32
CA CYS A 324 -11.75 -2.64 15.07
C CYS A 324 -11.76 -2.20 13.59
N ALA A 325 -11.36 -0.97 13.28
CA ALA A 325 -11.10 -0.54 11.92
C ALA A 325 -9.59 -0.39 11.70
N CYS A 326 -9.05 -0.99 10.64
CA CYS A 326 -7.64 -0.87 10.28
C CYS A 326 -7.48 -0.31 8.87
N THR A 327 -6.66 0.74 8.74
CA THR A 327 -6.53 1.52 7.51
C THR A 327 -5.13 2.11 7.37
N MET A 328 -4.75 2.51 6.15
CA MET A 328 -3.45 3.09 5.84
C MET A 328 -3.63 4.49 5.26
N ILE A 329 -2.89 5.47 5.81
CA ILE A 329 -3.14 6.90 5.60
C ILE A 329 -1.88 7.66 5.20
N HIS A 330 -2.07 8.75 4.45
CA HIS A 330 -1.05 9.72 4.09
C HIS A 330 -1.73 11.06 3.75
N ASN A 331 -1.56 12.08 4.59
CA ASN A 331 -2.16 13.41 4.47
C ASN A 331 -3.70 13.39 4.38
N VAL A 332 -4.37 13.00 5.48
CA VAL A 332 -5.82 12.74 5.51
C VAL A 332 -6.60 13.50 6.58
N SER A 333 -5.98 14.44 7.32
CA SER A 333 -6.57 15.11 8.50
C SER A 333 -8.04 15.52 8.33
N LYS A 334 -8.33 16.24 7.24
CA LYS A 334 -9.65 16.76 6.87
C LYS A 334 -10.75 15.69 6.70
N PHE A 335 -10.39 14.46 6.36
CA PHE A 335 -11.32 13.34 6.26
C PHE A 335 -11.47 12.59 7.58
N LEU A 336 -10.40 12.57 8.40
CA LEU A 336 -10.30 11.68 9.55
C LEU A 336 -11.39 11.96 10.60
N ARG A 337 -11.70 13.23 10.87
CA ARG A 337 -12.71 13.59 11.89
C ARG A 337 -14.09 13.03 11.55
N GLU A 338 -14.57 13.26 10.33
CA GLU A 338 -15.85 12.74 9.85
C GLU A 338 -15.88 11.20 9.85
N TRP A 339 -14.83 10.58 9.32
CA TRP A 339 -14.72 9.13 9.19
C TRP A 339 -14.67 8.41 10.56
N VAL A 340 -13.88 8.93 11.51
CA VAL A 340 -13.78 8.37 12.87
C VAL A 340 -15.09 8.56 13.64
N LEU A 341 -15.64 9.78 13.69
CA LEU A 341 -16.86 10.05 14.47
C LEU A 341 -18.06 9.26 13.96
N TYR A 342 -18.21 9.12 12.62
CA TYR A 342 -19.24 8.29 12.03
C TYR A 342 -19.09 6.81 12.44
N HIS A 343 -17.93 6.22 12.22
CA HIS A 343 -17.72 4.79 12.47
C HIS A 343 -17.76 4.43 13.95
N ALA A 344 -17.29 5.30 14.84
CA ALA A 344 -17.40 5.12 16.29
C ALA A 344 -18.87 5.04 16.73
N ALA A 345 -19.72 5.91 16.18
CA ALA A 345 -21.13 5.97 16.51
C ALA A 345 -21.93 4.75 16.02
N VAL A 346 -21.55 4.14 14.89
CA VAL A 346 -22.22 2.92 14.36
C VAL A 346 -21.61 1.60 14.84
N GLY A 347 -20.48 1.59 15.56
CA GLY A 347 -19.98 0.40 16.25
C GLY A 347 -18.53 -0.02 16.00
N VAL A 348 -17.63 0.88 15.57
CA VAL A 348 -16.19 0.64 15.67
C VAL A 348 -15.71 1.03 17.07
N ASP A 349 -15.11 0.09 17.79
CA ASP A 349 -14.59 0.30 19.14
C ASP A 349 -13.18 0.91 19.14
N HIS A 350 -12.36 0.56 18.14
CA HIS A 350 -10.94 0.94 18.09
C HIS A 350 -10.44 1.16 16.66
N PHE A 351 -9.76 2.28 16.43
CA PHE A 351 -9.17 2.63 15.14
C PHE A 351 -7.66 2.40 15.13
N ILE A 352 -7.14 1.80 14.06
CA ILE A 352 -5.71 1.49 13.91
C ILE A 352 -5.24 2.11 12.60
N LEU A 353 -4.49 3.21 12.71
CA LEU A 353 -4.09 4.08 11.62
C LEU A 353 -2.62 3.83 11.26
N TYR A 354 -2.34 3.19 10.13
CA TYR A 354 -0.98 3.00 9.61
C TYR A 354 -0.56 4.25 8.84
N ASP A 355 0.26 5.11 9.45
CA ASP A 355 0.68 6.37 8.84
C ASP A 355 1.92 6.20 7.96
N ASN A 356 1.76 6.44 6.66
CA ASN A 356 2.85 6.43 5.68
C ASN A 356 3.50 7.83 5.59
N GLY A 357 3.94 8.34 6.74
CA GLY A 357 4.64 9.63 6.86
C GLY A 357 3.81 10.83 6.40
N SER A 358 2.66 11.05 7.05
CA SER A 358 1.86 12.27 6.85
C SER A 358 2.63 13.53 7.29
N LYS A 359 2.28 14.66 6.66
CA LYS A 359 2.91 15.98 6.82
C LYS A 359 1.87 17.10 7.05
N ASP A 360 0.61 16.73 7.28
CA ASP A 360 -0.49 17.59 7.74
C ASP A 360 -0.69 17.47 9.26
N ASP A 361 -1.75 18.11 9.79
CA ASP A 361 -2.12 18.20 11.22
C ASP A 361 -2.64 16.88 11.83
N LEU A 362 -2.26 15.73 11.26
CA LEU A 362 -2.79 14.40 11.62
C LEU A 362 -2.63 14.10 13.11
N ALA A 363 -1.49 14.48 13.70
CA ALA A 363 -1.21 14.28 15.11
C ALA A 363 -2.20 15.04 16.01
N ASP A 364 -2.56 16.27 15.63
CA ASP A 364 -3.48 17.13 16.40
C ASP A 364 -4.93 16.66 16.25
N GLN A 365 -5.34 16.23 15.04
CA GLN A 365 -6.66 15.63 14.83
C GLN A 365 -6.83 14.34 15.64
N VAL A 366 -5.82 13.46 15.63
CA VAL A 366 -5.83 12.23 16.45
C VAL A 366 -5.81 12.55 17.94
N ALA A 367 -5.08 13.58 18.39
CA ALA A 367 -5.07 14.01 19.79
C ALA A 367 -6.45 14.52 20.24
N GLN A 368 -7.14 15.32 19.42
CA GLN A 368 -8.50 15.80 19.68
C GLN A 368 -9.53 14.65 19.71
N LEU A 369 -9.42 13.68 18.81
CA LEU A 369 -10.32 12.52 18.80
C LEU A 369 -10.08 11.60 20.02
N ARG A 370 -8.83 11.45 20.46
CA ARG A 370 -8.50 10.75 21.72
C ARG A 370 -9.03 11.48 22.95
N SER A 371 -8.94 12.82 23.02
CA SER A 371 -9.49 13.58 24.16
C SER A 371 -11.02 13.58 24.18
N ALA A 372 -11.67 13.41 23.03
CA ALA A 372 -13.10 13.10 22.92
C ALA A 372 -13.47 11.64 23.28
N GLY A 373 -12.53 10.84 23.79
CA GLY A 373 -12.76 9.47 24.27
C GLY A 373 -12.71 8.38 23.20
N ILE A 374 -12.32 8.68 21.96
CA ILE A 374 -12.22 7.66 20.90
C ILE A 374 -10.90 6.89 21.00
N SER A 375 -10.97 5.56 21.01
CA SER A 375 -9.76 4.72 21.01
C SER A 375 -9.10 4.69 19.63
N ILE A 376 -7.90 5.28 19.53
CA ILE A 376 -7.12 5.34 18.29
C ILE A 376 -5.67 4.94 18.58
N SER A 377 -5.15 3.97 17.85
CA SER A 377 -3.71 3.66 17.73
C SER A 377 -3.16 4.21 16.42
N THR A 378 -1.97 4.80 16.46
CA THR A 378 -1.24 5.26 15.26
C THR A 378 0.04 4.44 15.13
N VAL A 379 0.28 3.84 13.97
CA VAL A 379 1.42 2.96 13.69
C VAL A 379 2.26 3.57 12.56
N PRO A 380 3.50 4.02 12.82
CA PRO A 380 4.37 4.53 11.76
C PRO A 380 4.73 3.43 10.75
N TRP A 381 4.43 3.66 9.47
CA TRP A 381 4.62 2.68 8.40
C TRP A 381 5.19 3.34 7.13
N PRO A 382 6.45 3.83 7.14
CA PRO A 382 7.09 4.57 6.03
C PRO A 382 7.41 3.71 4.78
N TRP A 383 6.84 2.51 4.69
CA TRP A 383 7.18 1.52 3.70
C TRP A 383 6.38 1.74 2.41
N ILE A 384 7.04 2.34 1.42
CA ILE A 384 6.41 2.76 0.17
C ILE A 384 5.98 1.54 -0.65
N LYS A 385 4.70 1.53 -1.05
CA LYS A 385 4.01 0.44 -1.77
C LYS A 385 3.83 -0.86 -0.97
N MET A 386 3.70 -0.78 0.36
CA MET A 386 3.58 -1.94 1.27
C MET A 386 2.27 -1.96 2.09
N GLN A 387 1.13 -1.68 1.46
CA GLN A 387 -0.19 -1.68 2.12
C GLN A 387 -0.59 -3.08 2.60
N GLU A 388 -0.42 -4.09 1.74
CA GLU A 388 -0.75 -5.50 1.98
C GLU A 388 0.07 -6.08 3.15
N ALA A 389 1.32 -5.64 3.30
CA ALA A 389 2.18 -5.96 4.44
C ALA A 389 1.72 -5.28 5.74
N GLY A 390 1.31 -4.00 5.67
CA GLY A 390 0.77 -3.27 6.83
C GLY A 390 -0.54 -3.86 7.36
N PHE A 391 -1.40 -4.33 6.46
CA PHE A 391 -2.63 -5.03 6.85
C PHE A 391 -2.35 -6.45 7.38
N SER A 392 -1.35 -7.16 6.84
CA SER A 392 -0.85 -8.42 7.42
C SER A 392 -0.32 -8.22 8.84
N HIS A 393 0.46 -7.15 9.08
CA HIS A 393 0.91 -6.75 10.39
C HIS A 393 -0.28 -6.48 11.33
N CYS A 394 -1.23 -5.66 10.89
CA CYS A 394 -2.44 -5.31 11.66
C CYS A 394 -3.29 -6.52 12.07
N ALA A 395 -3.56 -7.44 11.13
CA ALA A 395 -4.31 -8.66 11.38
C ALA A 395 -3.58 -9.64 12.33
N ALA A 396 -2.26 -9.51 12.48
CA ALA A 396 -1.45 -10.37 13.31
C ALA A 396 -1.21 -9.81 14.73
N THR A 397 -0.90 -8.52 14.86
CA THR A 397 -0.58 -7.89 16.16
C THR A 397 -1.80 -7.54 17.01
N HIS A 398 -3.01 -7.58 16.44
CA HIS A 398 -4.25 -7.23 17.14
C HIS A 398 -5.20 -8.43 17.38
N GLN A 399 -4.74 -9.67 17.19
CA GLN A 399 -5.58 -10.86 17.45
C GLN A 399 -6.01 -10.98 18.91
N SER A 400 -5.22 -10.48 19.85
CA SER A 400 -5.54 -10.43 21.28
C SER A 400 -6.45 -9.26 21.66
N SER A 401 -6.41 -8.12 20.95
CA SER A 401 -7.19 -6.92 21.27
C SER A 401 -8.52 -6.77 20.52
N CYS A 402 -8.67 -7.42 19.36
CA CYS A 402 -9.81 -7.26 18.44
C CYS A 402 -10.43 -8.62 18.09
N LYS A 403 -11.76 -8.68 17.91
CA LYS A 403 -12.47 -9.86 17.40
C LYS A 403 -12.65 -9.80 15.88
N TRP A 404 -13.39 -8.80 15.40
CA TRP A 404 -13.50 -8.47 13.97
C TRP A 404 -12.65 -7.26 13.60
N MET A 405 -12.20 -7.21 12.35
CA MET A 405 -11.44 -6.09 11.80
C MET A 405 -11.98 -5.68 10.43
N ALA A 406 -12.36 -4.41 10.28
CA ALA A 406 -12.78 -3.81 9.02
C ALA A 406 -11.57 -3.22 8.28
N PHE A 407 -11.33 -3.66 7.04
CA PHE A 407 -10.25 -3.17 6.18
C PHE A 407 -10.80 -2.21 5.12
N ILE A 408 -11.04 -0.98 5.56
CA ILE A 408 -11.69 0.11 4.81
C ILE A 408 -10.82 1.38 4.83
N ASP A 409 -10.90 2.16 3.75
CA ASP A 409 -10.12 3.39 3.58
C ASP A 409 -10.86 4.60 4.18
N VAL A 410 -10.17 5.72 4.45
CA VAL A 410 -10.75 6.88 5.17
C VAL A 410 -11.81 7.67 4.38
N ASP A 411 -11.97 7.38 3.09
CA ASP A 411 -13.04 7.88 2.23
C ASP A 411 -14.18 6.85 2.06
N GLU A 412 -14.26 5.83 2.91
CA GLU A 412 -15.22 4.74 2.80
C GLU A 412 -16.06 4.55 4.06
N PHE A 413 -17.37 4.49 3.85
CA PHE A 413 -18.35 4.54 4.93
C PHE A 413 -19.30 3.33 4.86
N VAL A 414 -19.27 2.51 5.91
CA VAL A 414 -20.15 1.34 6.04
C VAL A 414 -21.57 1.80 6.37
N PHE A 415 -22.55 1.35 5.58
CA PHE A 415 -23.93 1.81 5.65
C PHE A 415 -24.93 0.70 5.30
N SER A 416 -26.01 0.57 6.08
CA SER A 416 -27.20 -0.20 5.69
C SER A 416 -28.36 0.73 5.32
N PRO A 417 -29.00 0.55 4.14
CA PRO A 417 -30.28 1.19 3.81
C PRO A 417 -31.37 0.98 4.88
N ASN A 418 -31.31 -0.13 5.64
CA ASN A 418 -32.27 -0.41 6.72
C ASN A 418 -32.17 0.59 7.88
N TRP A 419 -31.06 1.31 8.02
CA TRP A 419 -30.88 2.34 9.04
C TRP A 419 -31.59 3.67 8.70
N GLU A 420 -32.19 3.83 7.50
CA GLU A 420 -32.84 5.09 7.06
C GLU A 420 -33.87 5.64 8.07
N ARG A 421 -34.52 4.76 8.85
CA ARG A 421 -35.52 5.12 9.88
C ARG A 421 -34.97 5.20 11.31
N SER A 422 -33.66 5.11 11.52
CA SER A 422 -33.07 5.24 12.86
C SER A 422 -32.92 6.72 13.23
N GLU A 423 -33.50 7.13 14.35
CA GLU A 423 -33.38 8.51 14.84
C GLU A 423 -31.97 8.84 15.36
N LYS A 424 -31.22 7.83 15.80
CA LYS A 424 -29.85 7.96 16.33
C LYS A 424 -28.96 6.81 15.84
N PRO A 425 -27.62 6.98 15.82
CA PRO A 425 -26.68 5.89 15.61
C PRO A 425 -26.61 4.99 16.84
N SER A 426 -26.08 3.77 16.70
CA SER A 426 -25.86 2.81 17.79
C SER A 426 -24.79 1.80 17.41
N LYS A 427 -23.97 1.34 18.37
CA LYS A 427 -22.96 0.29 18.14
C LYS A 427 -23.55 -1.00 17.54
N SER A 428 -24.79 -1.31 17.93
CA SER A 428 -25.57 -2.46 17.41
C SER A 428 -25.69 -2.49 15.87
N MET A 429 -25.48 -1.37 15.18
CA MET A 429 -25.58 -1.25 13.73
C MET A 429 -24.51 -2.04 12.98
N LEU A 430 -23.23 -1.91 13.35
CA LEU A 430 -22.17 -2.75 12.79
C LEU A 430 -22.14 -4.14 13.43
N GLU A 431 -22.52 -4.28 14.70
CA GLU A 431 -22.64 -5.59 15.36
C GLU A 431 -23.57 -6.53 14.58
N ALA A 432 -24.74 -6.04 14.14
CA ALA A 432 -25.70 -6.80 13.34
C ALA A 432 -25.16 -7.27 11.97
N ILE A 433 -24.09 -6.65 11.45
CA ILE A 433 -23.41 -7.10 10.21
C ILE A 433 -22.49 -8.30 10.49
N VAL A 434 -21.97 -8.42 11.72
CA VAL A 434 -21.06 -9.50 12.16
C VAL A 434 -21.72 -10.53 13.08
N GLN A 435 -23.04 -10.46 13.26
CA GLN A 435 -23.87 -11.54 13.79
C GLN A 435 -24.16 -12.54 12.66
N VAL A 436 -23.25 -13.50 12.49
CA VAL A 436 -23.20 -14.47 11.38
C VAL A 436 -22.92 -15.88 11.91
N ASP A 437 -23.09 -16.91 11.07
CA ASP A 437 -22.80 -18.30 11.44
C ASP A 437 -21.34 -18.45 11.98
N PRO A 438 -21.07 -19.36 12.93
CA PRO A 438 -19.74 -19.53 13.52
C PRO A 438 -18.61 -19.92 12.55
N ASP A 439 -18.94 -20.44 11.37
CA ASP A 439 -18.00 -20.78 10.29
C ASP A 439 -17.74 -19.60 9.33
N VAL A 440 -18.38 -18.43 9.51
CA VAL A 440 -18.10 -17.24 8.70
C VAL A 440 -16.86 -16.52 9.23
N GLY A 441 -15.76 -16.65 8.49
CA GLY A 441 -14.52 -15.93 8.79
C GLY A 441 -14.48 -14.50 8.23
N GLN A 442 -15.36 -14.16 7.29
CA GLN A 442 -15.28 -12.90 6.54
C GLN A 442 -16.62 -12.49 5.92
N VAL A 443 -17.00 -11.23 6.09
CA VAL A 443 -18.23 -10.64 5.55
C VAL A 443 -17.88 -9.59 4.49
N HIS A 444 -18.13 -9.90 3.21
CA HIS A 444 -17.94 -8.97 2.09
C HIS A 444 -19.08 -7.95 2.03
N LEU A 445 -18.75 -6.66 1.92
CA LEU A 445 -19.69 -5.57 1.69
C LEU A 445 -19.57 -5.07 0.26
N TRP A 446 -20.70 -4.86 -0.44
CA TRP A 446 -20.71 -4.26 -1.77
C TRP A 446 -20.20 -2.83 -1.75
N CYS A 447 -19.21 -2.49 -2.58
CA CYS A 447 -18.66 -1.13 -2.66
C CYS A 447 -19.26 -0.36 -3.86
N PHE A 448 -19.74 0.86 -3.58
CA PHE A 448 -20.30 1.80 -4.55
C PHE A 448 -19.43 3.06 -4.64
N ASP A 449 -18.83 3.29 -5.80
CA ASP A 449 -17.97 4.46 -6.05
C ASP A 449 -18.83 5.74 -6.26
N PHE A 450 -18.66 6.73 -5.38
CA PHE A 450 -19.26 8.07 -5.45
C PHE A 450 -18.40 9.06 -6.25
N GLY A 451 -19.08 10.07 -6.83
CA GLY A 451 -18.53 11.11 -7.70
C GLY A 451 -18.63 12.54 -7.14
N PRO A 452 -18.06 13.55 -7.83
CA PRO A 452 -17.88 14.88 -7.27
C PRO A 452 -19.19 15.65 -7.05
N SER A 453 -20.31 15.20 -7.63
CA SER A 453 -21.66 15.67 -7.30
C SER A 453 -21.92 17.16 -7.55
N GLY A 454 -21.19 17.77 -8.50
CA GLY A 454 -21.20 19.20 -8.81
C GLY A 454 -20.16 20.02 -8.03
N GLN A 455 -19.45 19.42 -7.07
CA GLN A 455 -18.45 20.10 -6.25
C GLN A 455 -17.11 20.25 -7.00
N THR A 456 -16.55 21.45 -6.95
CA THR A 456 -15.21 21.79 -7.49
C THR A 456 -14.12 21.79 -6.41
N SER A 457 -14.50 21.76 -5.13
CA SER A 457 -13.61 21.73 -3.96
C SER A 457 -14.03 20.64 -2.95
N HIS A 458 -13.25 20.47 -1.88
CA HIS A 458 -13.69 19.66 -0.74
C HIS A 458 -14.90 20.35 -0.05
N PRO A 459 -16.03 19.64 0.17
CA PRO A 459 -17.19 20.19 0.88
C PRO A 459 -16.85 20.53 2.32
N GLN A 460 -17.30 21.69 2.82
CA GLN A 460 -17.04 22.09 4.21
C GLN A 460 -17.81 21.20 5.20
N GLU A 461 -18.93 20.63 4.75
CA GLU A 461 -19.83 19.82 5.56
C GLU A 461 -19.38 18.35 5.72
N GLY A 462 -18.35 17.94 4.97
CA GLY A 462 -17.85 16.57 4.89
C GLY A 462 -18.21 15.84 3.59
N VAL A 463 -17.53 14.71 3.33
CA VAL A 463 -17.70 13.89 2.13
C VAL A 463 -19.06 13.23 2.06
N ILE A 464 -19.67 12.86 3.20
CA ILE A 464 -21.03 12.32 3.24
C ILE A 464 -22.05 13.37 2.80
N GLN A 465 -21.81 14.63 3.15
CA GLN A 465 -22.75 15.73 2.94
C GLN A 465 -22.65 16.31 1.53
N GLY A 466 -21.44 16.54 1.02
CA GLY A 466 -21.26 17.14 -0.29
C GLY A 466 -21.32 16.18 -1.48
N TYR A 467 -21.04 14.88 -1.29
CA TYR A 467 -21.03 13.89 -2.37
C TYR A 467 -22.26 12.95 -2.32
N THR A 468 -23.19 13.14 -3.26
CA THR A 468 -24.46 12.39 -3.36
C THR A 468 -24.72 11.75 -4.72
N CYS A 469 -23.84 11.95 -5.70
CA CYS A 469 -23.80 11.23 -6.97
C CYS A 469 -22.94 9.98 -6.86
N ARG A 470 -23.36 8.87 -7.49
CA ARG A 470 -22.53 7.67 -7.62
C ARG A 470 -22.77 6.91 -8.93
N LEU A 471 -21.84 6.00 -9.22
CA LEU A 471 -22.02 5.02 -10.27
C LEU A 471 -23.13 4.00 -9.94
N LYS A 472 -23.79 3.50 -10.99
CA LYS A 472 -24.80 2.45 -10.94
C LYS A 472 -24.17 1.07 -10.77
N ARG A 473 -22.98 0.87 -11.35
CA ARG A 473 -22.21 -0.38 -11.27
C ARG A 473 -21.38 -0.44 -9.99
N PHE A 474 -21.64 -1.42 -9.14
CA PHE A 474 -20.70 -1.86 -8.11
C PHE A 474 -19.52 -2.61 -8.78
N LEU A 475 -18.29 -2.34 -8.36
CA LEU A 475 -17.08 -2.91 -8.96
C LEU A 475 -16.21 -3.71 -7.98
N ARG A 476 -16.37 -3.50 -6.67
CA ARG A 476 -15.50 -4.04 -5.63
C ARG A 476 -16.29 -4.47 -4.41
N HIS A 477 -15.62 -5.18 -3.51
CA HIS A 477 -16.07 -5.38 -2.14
C HIS A 477 -15.00 -4.89 -1.16
N LYS A 478 -15.42 -4.56 0.05
CA LYS A 478 -14.56 -4.47 1.24
C LYS A 478 -14.97 -5.58 2.19
N SER A 479 -14.29 -5.77 3.33
CA SER A 479 -14.75 -6.76 4.31
C SER A 479 -14.50 -6.40 5.77
N LEU A 480 -15.32 -7.03 6.61
CA LEU A 480 -15.02 -7.27 8.02
C LEU A 480 -14.53 -8.72 8.14
N VAL A 481 -13.40 -8.92 8.82
CA VAL A 481 -12.70 -10.20 8.92
C VAL A 481 -12.59 -10.62 10.39
N LEU A 482 -12.97 -11.85 10.69
CA LEU A 482 -12.80 -12.45 12.01
C LEU A 482 -11.32 -12.83 12.17
N LEU A 483 -10.57 -12.16 13.05
CA LEU A 483 -9.11 -12.33 13.11
C LEU A 483 -8.67 -13.77 13.43
N ALA A 484 -9.47 -14.49 14.22
CA ALA A 484 -9.24 -15.91 14.50
C ALA A 484 -9.34 -16.81 13.25
N ALA A 485 -10.07 -16.39 12.22
CA ALA A 485 -10.27 -17.15 10.98
C ALA A 485 -9.22 -16.85 9.89
N VAL A 486 -8.43 -15.78 10.01
CA VAL A 486 -7.36 -15.43 9.06
C VAL A 486 -6.29 -16.53 9.03
N ASP A 487 -5.84 -16.93 7.83
CA ASP A 487 -4.82 -17.98 7.69
C ASP A 487 -3.43 -17.57 8.26
N HIS A 488 -2.61 -18.56 8.61
CA HIS A 488 -1.28 -18.34 9.14
C HIS A 488 -0.31 -17.69 8.14
N SER A 489 -0.55 -17.79 6.84
CA SER A 489 0.17 -17.05 5.79
C SER A 489 -0.03 -15.53 5.85
N LEU A 490 -1.16 -15.05 6.40
CA LEU A 490 -1.61 -13.65 6.37
C LEU A 490 -1.81 -13.08 4.95
N GLU A 491 -1.88 -13.95 3.94
CA GLU A 491 -2.11 -13.56 2.54
C GLU A 491 -3.42 -12.75 2.40
N ASN A 492 -3.33 -11.62 1.70
CA ASN A 492 -4.45 -10.73 1.48
C ASN A 492 -4.40 -10.03 0.13
N ALA A 493 -5.57 -9.58 -0.33
CA ALA A 493 -5.71 -8.64 -1.44
C ALA A 493 -6.35 -7.35 -0.91
N ILE A 494 -5.64 -6.71 0.02
CA ILE A 494 -5.95 -5.45 0.71
C ILE A 494 -7.22 -5.52 1.58
N HIS A 495 -8.39 -5.72 0.98
CA HIS A 495 -9.68 -5.64 1.67
C HIS A 495 -10.32 -7.00 1.98
N HIS A 496 -9.57 -8.10 1.81
CA HIS A 496 -9.95 -9.44 2.20
C HIS A 496 -8.72 -10.34 2.33
N PHE A 497 -8.81 -11.35 3.19
CA PHE A 497 -7.74 -12.29 3.54
C PHE A 497 -8.07 -13.72 3.09
N THR A 498 -7.02 -14.52 2.88
CA THR A 498 -7.10 -15.98 2.85
C THR A 498 -7.48 -16.49 4.25
N LEU A 499 -8.45 -17.40 4.31
CA LEU A 499 -9.00 -17.93 5.57
C LEU A 499 -8.49 -19.34 5.85
N LYS A 500 -8.41 -19.70 7.15
CA LYS A 500 -8.17 -21.07 7.59
C LYS A 500 -9.23 -22.04 7.06
N ALA A 501 -8.83 -23.28 6.81
CA ALA A 501 -9.74 -24.36 6.47
C ALA A 501 -10.89 -24.47 7.50
N GLY A 502 -12.11 -24.68 7.01
CA GLY A 502 -13.34 -24.68 7.82
C GLY A 502 -14.06 -23.34 7.90
N PHE A 503 -13.43 -22.22 7.55
CA PHE A 503 -14.09 -20.91 7.49
C PHE A 503 -14.51 -20.51 6.06
N LYS A 504 -15.71 -19.94 5.92
CA LYS A 504 -16.27 -19.40 4.66
C LYS A 504 -16.28 -17.87 4.64
N SER A 505 -16.26 -17.30 3.44
CA SER A 505 -16.63 -15.89 3.22
C SER A 505 -18.08 -15.81 2.77
N ILE A 506 -18.85 -14.85 3.31
CA ILE A 506 -20.20 -14.53 2.83
C ILE A 506 -20.24 -13.11 2.27
N ARG A 507 -21.35 -12.75 1.62
CA ARG A 507 -21.62 -11.38 1.18
C ARG A 507 -22.84 -10.82 1.89
N SER A 508 -22.72 -9.65 2.50
CA SER A 508 -23.83 -9.00 3.17
C SER A 508 -24.86 -8.52 2.15
N MET A 509 -26.11 -8.92 2.38
CA MET A 509 -27.28 -8.36 1.70
C MET A 509 -27.89 -7.19 2.48
N GLN A 510 -27.40 -6.94 3.71
CA GLN A 510 -27.92 -5.91 4.61
C GLN A 510 -27.16 -4.58 4.50
N ALA A 511 -25.85 -4.62 4.23
CA ALA A 511 -24.98 -3.45 4.25
C ALA A 511 -24.05 -3.35 3.04
N ARG A 512 -23.65 -2.11 2.75
CA ARG A 512 -22.75 -1.71 1.66
C ARG A 512 -21.68 -0.74 2.18
N VAL A 513 -20.71 -0.44 1.33
CA VAL A 513 -19.76 0.68 1.50
C VAL A 513 -20.10 1.76 0.47
N ASN A 514 -20.31 2.98 0.96
CA ASN A 514 -20.22 4.19 0.15
C ASN A 514 -18.73 4.59 0.08
N HIS A 515 -18.13 4.62 -1.11
CA HIS A 515 -16.71 4.93 -1.32
C HIS A 515 -16.57 6.23 -2.08
N TYR A 516 -16.12 7.28 -1.42
CA TYR A 516 -15.95 8.63 -1.96
C TYR A 516 -14.66 8.75 -2.76
N LYS A 517 -14.58 7.91 -3.80
CA LYS A 517 -13.41 7.66 -4.67
C LYS A 517 -13.09 8.83 -5.58
N TYR A 518 -14.08 9.30 -6.35
CA TYR A 518 -13.91 10.39 -7.32
C TYR A 518 -14.40 11.69 -6.67
N GLN A 519 -13.57 12.23 -5.79
CA GLN A 519 -13.84 13.50 -5.12
C GLN A 519 -13.65 14.69 -6.08
N ALA A 520 -13.88 15.91 -5.59
CA ALA A 520 -13.49 17.12 -6.31
C ALA A 520 -12.03 17.06 -6.77
N TRP A 521 -11.72 17.70 -7.91
CA TRP A 521 -10.48 17.41 -8.63
C TRP A 521 -9.21 17.66 -7.83
N THR A 522 -9.19 18.72 -7.02
CA THR A 522 -8.08 19.03 -6.10
C THR A 522 -7.73 17.82 -5.23
N GLU A 523 -8.74 17.20 -4.62
CA GLU A 523 -8.60 16.02 -3.76
C GLU A 523 -8.22 14.76 -4.54
N PHE A 524 -8.90 14.52 -5.66
CA PHE A 524 -8.60 13.37 -6.50
C PHE A 524 -7.15 13.38 -7.02
N LYS A 525 -6.63 14.56 -7.37
CA LYS A 525 -5.26 14.79 -7.86
C LYS A 525 -4.18 14.53 -6.82
N HIS A 526 -4.49 14.52 -5.52
CA HIS A 526 -3.57 14.02 -4.49
C HIS A 526 -3.49 12.48 -4.52
N LYS A 527 -4.64 11.78 -4.52
CA LYS A 527 -4.74 10.31 -4.62
C LYS A 527 -4.16 9.75 -5.94
N PHE A 528 -4.16 10.55 -7.00
CA PHE A 528 -3.58 10.23 -8.31
C PHE A 528 -2.04 10.14 -8.29
N LYS A 529 -1.36 10.95 -7.45
CA LYS A 529 0.11 11.09 -7.47
C LYS A 529 0.86 10.07 -6.60
N ARG A 530 0.25 9.56 -5.53
CA ARG A 530 0.84 8.56 -4.62
C ARG A 530 -0.22 7.54 -4.23
N ARG A 531 -0.03 6.28 -4.63
CA ARG A 531 -0.78 5.12 -4.14
C ARG A 531 0.14 4.16 -3.38
N VAL A 532 -0.40 3.53 -2.34
CA VAL A 532 0.37 2.79 -1.32
C VAL A 532 0.25 1.25 -1.43
N SER A 533 -0.60 0.74 -2.33
CA SER A 533 -0.63 -0.69 -2.70
C SER A 533 0.55 -1.07 -3.59
N ALA A 534 1.01 -2.32 -3.45
CA ALA A 534 2.08 -2.90 -4.27
C ALA A 534 1.74 -2.97 -5.77
N TYR A 535 0.47 -3.21 -6.12
CA TYR A 535 0.07 -3.72 -7.44
C TYR A 535 -0.35 -2.64 -8.46
N VAL A 536 -0.45 -1.37 -8.05
CA VAL A 536 -0.87 -0.28 -8.94
C VAL A 536 0.36 0.46 -9.49
N ALA A 537 0.42 0.61 -10.82
CA ALA A 537 1.41 1.44 -11.50
C ALA A 537 1.31 2.92 -11.07
N ASP A 538 2.28 3.76 -11.44
CA ASP A 538 2.04 5.22 -11.41
C ASP A 538 0.90 5.52 -12.40
N TRP A 539 0.02 6.47 -12.08
CA TRP A 539 -1.05 6.86 -12.99
C TRP A 539 -0.54 7.47 -14.29
N ARG A 540 0.66 8.08 -14.24
CA ARG A 540 1.43 8.60 -15.39
C ARG A 540 1.99 7.51 -16.29
N ASP A 541 2.11 6.28 -15.78
CA ASP A 541 2.53 5.13 -16.57
C ASP A 541 1.38 4.77 -17.55
N PRO A 542 1.63 4.58 -18.86
CA PRO A 542 0.61 4.11 -19.80
C PRO A 542 0.26 2.61 -19.67
N ILE A 543 0.88 1.86 -18.76
CA ILE A 543 0.56 0.44 -18.52
C ILE A 543 -0.82 0.26 -17.85
N ASN A 544 -1.58 -0.72 -18.33
CA ASN A 544 -2.88 -1.13 -17.78
C ASN A 544 -3.93 0.00 -17.70
N LEU A 545 -4.13 0.74 -18.80
CA LEU A 545 -5.12 1.82 -18.91
C LEU A 545 -6.57 1.38 -18.64
N GLU A 546 -6.91 0.12 -18.93
CA GLU A 546 -8.25 -0.45 -18.72
C GLU A 546 -8.51 -0.96 -17.29
N SER A 547 -7.54 -0.84 -16.38
CA SER A 547 -7.67 -1.34 -15.01
C SER A 547 -8.81 -0.66 -14.23
N ALA A 548 -9.58 -1.46 -13.47
CA ALA A 548 -10.61 -0.96 -12.56
C ALA A 548 -10.08 -0.11 -11.38
N ASP A 549 -8.76 -0.03 -11.19
CA ASP A 549 -8.13 0.95 -10.31
C ASP A 549 -8.06 2.36 -10.91
N ARG A 550 -8.03 2.47 -12.24
CA ARG A 550 -8.01 3.76 -12.94
C ARG A 550 -9.39 4.42 -12.96
N ALA A 551 -9.38 5.74 -13.13
CA ALA A 551 -10.58 6.55 -13.29
C ALA A 551 -11.04 6.50 -14.75
N PRO A 552 -12.25 6.02 -15.05
CA PRO A 552 -12.74 5.90 -16.42
C PRO A 552 -12.71 7.26 -17.15
N GLY A 553 -12.06 7.30 -18.32
CA GLY A 553 -12.00 8.50 -19.17
C GLY A 553 -11.08 9.62 -18.66
N LEU A 554 -10.12 9.34 -17.78
CA LEU A 554 -9.13 10.34 -17.32
C LEU A 554 -7.75 10.25 -18.03
N GLY A 555 -7.36 9.07 -18.52
CA GLY A 555 -6.05 8.87 -19.16
C GLY A 555 -4.88 8.80 -18.16
N VAL A 556 -3.75 9.44 -18.49
CA VAL A 556 -2.50 9.47 -17.70
C VAL A 556 -2.14 10.85 -17.16
N ASP A 557 -2.80 11.91 -17.65
CA ASP A 557 -2.41 13.29 -17.37
C ASP A 557 -3.06 13.85 -16.10
N GLY A 558 -2.26 14.58 -15.32
CA GLY A 558 -2.70 15.26 -14.11
C GLY A 558 -3.46 16.57 -14.36
N VAL A 559 -4.26 16.64 -15.43
CA VAL A 559 -5.03 17.82 -15.88
C VAL A 559 -6.52 17.60 -15.60
N GLU A 560 -7.24 18.65 -15.20
CA GLU A 560 -8.67 18.56 -14.88
C GLU A 560 -9.52 18.42 -16.15
N PRO A 561 -10.38 17.39 -16.27
CA PRO A 561 -11.40 17.38 -17.32
C PRO A 561 -12.45 18.46 -17.08
N VAL A 562 -12.84 19.17 -18.16
CA VAL A 562 -13.80 20.30 -18.13
C VAL A 562 -15.13 19.94 -17.45
N ASP A 563 -15.54 18.68 -17.53
CA ASP A 563 -16.78 18.13 -16.99
C ASP A 563 -16.60 17.37 -15.65
N TRP A 564 -15.41 17.39 -15.03
CA TRP A 564 -15.08 16.51 -13.89
C TRP A 564 -16.11 16.59 -12.76
N ALA A 565 -16.53 17.80 -12.37
CA ALA A 565 -17.49 18.01 -11.29
C ALA A 565 -18.83 17.28 -11.52
N GLN A 566 -19.23 17.06 -12.78
CA GLN A 566 -20.47 16.39 -13.17
C GLN A 566 -20.30 14.88 -13.47
N ARG A 567 -19.07 14.35 -13.49
CA ARG A 567 -18.80 12.93 -13.79
C ARG A 567 -19.32 11.98 -12.71
N TYR A 568 -19.49 10.72 -13.13
CA TYR A 568 -19.80 9.57 -12.28
C TYR A 568 -21.13 9.68 -11.50
N CYS A 569 -22.10 10.45 -12.02
CA CYS A 569 -23.44 10.62 -11.45
C CYS A 569 -24.51 9.79 -12.19
N ASP A 570 -24.39 8.46 -12.19
CA ASP A 570 -25.43 7.59 -12.77
C ASP A 570 -26.70 7.57 -11.89
N ILE A 571 -26.53 7.70 -10.57
CA ILE A 571 -27.59 7.65 -9.57
C ILE A 571 -27.30 8.71 -8.49
N LYS A 572 -28.33 9.51 -8.15
CA LYS A 572 -28.34 10.36 -6.96
C LYS A 572 -28.79 9.54 -5.75
N ASP A 573 -27.89 9.30 -4.80
CA ASP A 573 -28.07 8.43 -3.64
C ASP A 573 -27.77 9.23 -2.37
N ASN A 574 -28.82 9.81 -1.76
CA ASN A 574 -28.72 10.67 -0.60
C ASN A 574 -29.16 10.00 0.72
N LEU A 575 -29.15 8.67 0.77
CA LEU A 575 -29.58 7.91 1.95
C LEU A 575 -28.67 8.20 3.16
N LEU A 576 -27.35 8.10 2.97
CA LEU A 576 -26.36 8.34 4.03
C LEU A 576 -26.24 9.84 4.38
N GLN A 577 -26.43 10.74 3.40
CA GLN A 577 -26.52 12.19 3.62
C GLN A 577 -27.66 12.51 4.61
N LYS A 578 -28.89 12.13 4.27
CA LYS A 578 -30.08 12.35 5.14
C LYS A 578 -29.89 11.77 6.54
N LEU A 579 -29.29 10.59 6.63
CA LEU A 579 -29.14 9.88 7.90
C LEU A 579 -28.09 10.53 8.80
N SER A 580 -26.92 10.89 8.26
CA SER A 580 -25.92 11.65 9.02
C SER A 580 -26.41 13.05 9.42
N SER A 581 -27.15 13.75 8.54
CA SER A 581 -27.82 15.02 8.88
C SER A 581 -28.78 14.88 10.07
N ARG A 582 -29.50 13.76 10.19
CA ARG A 582 -30.39 13.49 11.33
C ARG A 582 -29.61 13.18 12.61
N TRP A 583 -28.53 12.40 12.50
CA TRP A 583 -27.75 11.93 13.64
C TRP A 583 -26.80 12.97 14.24
N PHE A 584 -26.28 13.88 13.42
CA PHE A 584 -25.18 14.78 13.80
C PHE A 584 -25.37 16.24 13.34
N GLY A 585 -26.46 16.55 12.64
CA GLY A 585 -26.58 17.80 11.90
C GLY A 585 -25.70 17.81 10.64
N ASN A 586 -25.57 18.99 10.02
CA ASN A 586 -24.72 19.19 8.84
C ASN A 586 -23.34 19.67 9.31
N GLY A 587 -22.26 19.00 8.89
CA GLY A 587 -20.88 19.43 9.19
C GLY A 587 -20.10 18.57 10.19
N LEU A 588 -20.16 17.24 10.11
CA LEU A 588 -19.38 16.34 10.97
C LEU A 588 -17.85 16.53 10.80
N GLY A 589 -17.41 17.00 9.63
CA GLY A 589 -16.00 17.31 9.34
C GLY A 589 -15.51 18.67 9.87
N SER A 590 -16.39 19.60 10.26
CA SER A 590 -16.01 20.97 10.63
C SER A 590 -15.42 21.08 12.05
N PRO A 591 -14.19 21.59 12.21
CA PRO A 591 -13.66 21.96 13.52
C PRO A 591 -14.23 23.33 13.96
N GLY A 592 -15.49 23.35 14.42
CA GLY A 592 -16.11 24.60 14.90
C GLY A 592 -17.60 24.59 15.27
N SER A 593 -18.30 23.45 15.25
CA SER A 593 -19.76 23.36 15.48
C SER A 593 -20.16 22.77 16.85
N GLN A 594 -19.37 22.99 17.89
CA GLN A 594 -19.74 22.67 19.28
C GLN A 594 -19.52 23.88 20.20
N ASP A 595 -20.47 24.80 20.15
CA ASP A 595 -20.78 25.78 21.19
C ASP A 595 -22.29 26.04 21.16
N THR A 596 -23.09 25.10 21.68
CA THR A 596 -24.49 25.27 22.13
C THR A 596 -25.00 24.03 22.88
#